data_AF-A0A9D1E3J7-F1
#
_entry.id   AF-A0A9D1E3J7-F1
#
_cell.length_a   1.000
_cell.length_b   1.000
_cell.length_c   1.000
_cell.angle_alpha   90.00
_cell.angle_beta   90.00
_cell.angle_gamma   90.00
#
_symmetry.space_group_name_H-M   'P 1'
#
loop_
_entity.id
_entity.type
_entity.pdbx_description
1 polymer ?
#
loop_
_entity_poly.entity_id
_entity_poly.type
_entity_poly.pdbx_seq_one_letter_code
_entity_poly.pdbx_strand_id
1 'polypeptide(L)' 'MKCFGCNREIDNNDYCICTKCRKTMCPQCAAKNSFVCSQCGGDIAYLS' A
#
# COMPACT_ATOMS: atom_id res chain seq x y z
N MET A 1 10.83 -1.70 -4.52
CA MET A 1 9.68 -2.52 -5.04
C MET A 1 8.71 -1.62 -5.83
N LYS A 2 7.58 -2.09 -6.40
CA LYS A 2 6.61 -1.23 -7.13
C LYS A 2 5.27 -1.10 -6.41
N CYS A 3 4.71 0.10 -6.41
CA CYS A 3 3.41 0.39 -5.83
C CYS A 3 2.29 -0.20 -6.70
N PHE A 4 1.41 -1.01 -6.10
CA PHE A 4 0.27 -1.59 -6.81
C PHE A 4 -0.70 -0.54 -7.39
N GLY A 5 -0.85 0.61 -6.74
CA GLY A 5 -1.83 1.64 -7.15
C GLY A 5 -1.34 2.59 -8.24
N CYS A 6 -0.07 3.02 -8.19
CA CYS A 6 0.48 4.02 -9.13
C CYS A 6 1.66 3.52 -9.97
N ASN A 7 2.06 2.25 -9.79
CA ASN A 7 3.18 1.60 -10.49
C ASN A 7 4.55 2.32 -10.37
N ARG A 8 4.66 3.30 -9.48
CA ARG A 8 5.92 3.97 -9.14
C ARG A 8 6.78 3.06 -8.27
N GLU A 9 8.09 3.23 -8.34
CA GLU A 9 8.98 2.60 -7.37
C GLU A 9 8.73 3.14 -5.97
N ILE A 10 8.83 2.24 -5.00
CA ILE A 10 8.70 2.50 -3.56
C ILE A 10 9.89 1.89 -2.85
N ASP A 11 10.35 2.61 -1.84
CA ASP A 11 11.44 2.19 -0.96
C ASP A 11 11.04 0.92 -0.19
N ASN A 12 12.00 0.05 0.09
CA ASN A 12 11.76 -1.14 0.90
C ASN A 12 11.63 -0.83 2.40
N ASN A 13 12.01 0.39 2.82
CA ASN A 13 11.88 0.89 4.20
C ASN A 13 10.73 1.89 4.37
N ASP A 14 10.01 2.24 3.30
CA ASP A 14 8.88 3.19 3.37
C ASP A 14 7.76 2.73 2.46
N TYR A 15 6.93 1.80 2.96
CA TYR A 15 5.83 1.26 2.17
C TYR A 15 4.64 0.86 3.02
N CYS A 16 3.51 0.79 2.33
CA CYS A 16 2.27 0.29 2.88
C CYS A 16 2.03 -1.13 2.36
N ILE A 17 1.54 -2.02 3.22
CA ILE A 17 1.13 -3.37 2.85
C ILE A 17 -0.31 -3.63 3.28
N CYS A 18 -1.12 -4.20 2.39
CA CYS A 18 -2.44 -4.69 2.78
C CYS A 18 -2.32 -5.94 3.67
N THR A 19 -3.01 -5.96 4.81
CA THR A 19 -2.98 -7.09 5.76
C THR A 19 -3.64 -8.35 5.20
N LYS A 20 -4.57 -8.22 4.25
CA LYS A 20 -5.26 -9.36 3.60
C LYS A 20 -4.54 -9.87 2.35
N CYS A 21 -4.40 -9.03 1.33
CA CYS A 21 -3.87 -9.47 0.03
C CYS A 21 -2.34 -9.31 -0.10
N ARG A 22 -1.67 -8.78 0.94
CA ARG A 22 -0.21 -8.57 1.01
C ARG A 22 0.35 -7.71 -0.14
N LYS A 23 -0.51 -7.01 -0.88
CA LYS A 23 -0.09 -6.08 -1.93
C LYS A 23 0.54 -4.85 -1.30
N THR A 24 1.66 -4.45 -1.89
CA THR A 24 2.45 -3.30 -1.46
C THR A 24 2.07 -2.06 -2.25
N MET A 25 2.03 -0.91 -1.59
CA MET A 25 1.75 0.37 -2.22
C MET A 25 2.50 1.51 -1.52
N CYS A 26 2.61 2.66 -2.19
CA CYS A 26 3.19 3.84 -1.57
C CYS A 26 2.25 4.42 -0.50
N PRO A 27 2.78 5.11 0.52
CA PRO A 27 1.98 5.78 1.53
C PRO A 27 0.98 6.78 0.95
N GLN A 28 1.34 7.46 -0.15
CA GLN A 28 0.45 8.37 -0.87
C GLN A 28 -0.78 7.66 -1.45
N CYS A 29 -0.60 6.46 -2.02
CA CYS A 29 -1.71 5.66 -2.54
C CYS A 29 -2.57 5.06 -1.42
N ALA A 30 -1.94 4.70 -0.29
CA ALA A 30 -2.68 4.24 0.89
C ALA A 30 -3.52 5.36 1.48
N ALA A 31 -2.95 6.55 1.68
CA ALA A 31 -3.65 7.74 2.19
C ALA A 31 -4.82 8.15 1.29
N LYS A 32 -4.65 8.11 -0.04
CA LYS A 32 -5.74 8.39 -1.00
C LYS A 32 -6.93 7.44 -0.84
N ASN A 33 -6.69 6.21 -0.40
CA ASN A 33 -7.73 5.21 -0.14
C ASN A 33 -8.07 5.08 1.36
N SER A 34 -7.72 6.07 2.18
CA SER A 34 -7.96 6.07 3.64
C SER A 34 -7.42 4.82 4.35
N PHE A 35 -6.28 4.29 3.88
CA PHE A 35 -5.66 3.06 4.38
C PHE A 35 -6.54 1.81 4.25
N VAL A 36 -7.45 1.78 3.28
CA VAL A 36 -8.25 0.60 2.92
C VAL A 36 -7.89 0.11 1.53
N CYS A 37 -7.63 -1.19 1.38
CA CYS A 37 -7.29 -1.79 0.11
C CYS A 37 -8.52 -1.83 -0.82
N SER A 38 -8.44 -1.13 -1.95
CA SER A 38 -9.52 -1.04 -2.94
C SER A 38 -9.92 -2.37 -3.60
N GLN A 39 -9.09 -3.42 -3.51
CA GLN A 39 -9.40 -4.71 -4.11
C GLN A 39 -10.05 -5.71 -3.17
N CYS A 40 -9.67 -5.72 -1.89
CA CYS A 40 -10.10 -6.74 -0.94
C CYS A 40 -10.78 -6.17 0.32
N GLY A 41 -10.88 -4.84 0.42
CA GLY A 41 -11.45 -4.14 1.58
C GLY A 41 -10.69 -4.38 2.88
N GLY A 42 -9.46 -4.88 2.83
CA GLY A 42 -8.62 -5.08 4.00
C GLY A 42 -7.86 -3.82 4.39
N ASP A 43 -7.51 -3.71 5.67
CA ASP A 43 -6.69 -2.62 6.18
C ASP A 43 -5.29 -2.61 5.57
N ILE A 44 -4.74 -1.41 5.45
CA ILE A 44 -3.39 -1.17 4.95
C ILE A 44 -2.52 -0.75 6.13
N ALA A 45 -1.55 -1.59 6.48
CA ALA A 45 -0.55 -1.27 7.47
C ALA A 45 0.59 -0.47 6.82
N TYR A 46 1.09 0.53 7.53
CA TYR A 46 2.28 1.27 7.16
C TYR A 46 3.50 0.63 7.85
N LEU A 47 4.54 0.37 7.06
CA LEU A 47 5.79 -0.23 7.51
C LEU A 47 6.92 0.76 7.18
N SER A 48 7.54 1.25 8.24
CA SER A 48 8.76 2.05 8.27
C SER A 48 9.91 1.25 8.87
#